data_AF-A0A7M1TAI3-F1
#
_entry.id   AF-A0A7M1TAI3-F1
#
_cell.length_a   1.000
_cell.length_b   1.000
_cell.length_c   1.000
_cell.angle_alpha   90.00
_cell.angle_beta   90.00
_cell.angle_gamma   90.00
#
_symmetry.space_group_name_H-M   'P 1'
#
loop_
_entity.id
_entity.type
_entity.pdbx_description
1 polymer ?
#
loop_
_entity_poly.entity_id
_entity_poly.type
_entity_poly.pdbx_seq_one_letter_code
_entity_poly.pdbx_strand_id
1 'polypeptide(L)'
;MEVQQALDVTNHTITLYPSNWLYNAGVIGLLRILEELGDRVEEFIADDGTTKISTTKNVDEIFENWDKLSPKSKKNNSLVYGWKDAYYANQKEKSIKKRISAFLQQKENGRKVKKTASTFSCIFCTKRVKIKKTDARFLNQAFGNILLGSEKSFSNMYWNHSAKDFVCSRCEYVLMCHHLGLTRLQDGSEIFINAPSFKLMFNLNRFARGIFGVSSLKEGRDKREILAMSVIEYATKIQTTLGIWTGMNIEIVSKRGDKIEFFNLPYEVIQLLVDRRIASLLSQIGEFSILNLVLNQDFTRLMELGYLLLRIGLKPENERGKSDRAFVANYLKIKWNSKHTQHVAQLIFELYAAIEEKTKKNIYL
;
A
#
# COMPACT_ATOMS: atom_id res chain seq x y z
N MET A 1 41.35 23.57 -29.11
CA MET A 1 39.94 23.46 -29.52
C MET A 1 39.38 22.23 -28.85
N GLU A 2 38.37 22.45 -28.02
CA GLU A 2 37.97 21.59 -26.92
C GLU A 2 37.34 20.26 -27.33
N VAL A 3 37.63 19.28 -26.50
CA VAL A 3 37.11 17.93 -26.47
C VAL A 3 35.65 17.98 -26.00
N GLN A 4 34.70 17.62 -26.85
CA GLN A 4 33.33 17.34 -26.42
C GLN A 4 33.23 15.84 -26.13
N GLN A 5 33.47 15.49 -24.85
CA GLN A 5 33.15 14.20 -24.27
C GLN A 5 31.66 13.92 -24.48
N ALA A 6 31.35 12.92 -25.28
CA ALA A 6 30.05 12.25 -25.24
C ALA A 6 29.87 11.67 -23.83
N LEU A 7 28.95 12.28 -23.06
CA LEU A 7 28.43 11.72 -21.82
C LEU A 7 27.71 10.42 -22.16
N ASP A 8 28.37 9.31 -21.85
CA ASP A 8 27.86 7.95 -21.98
C ASP A 8 26.75 7.74 -20.92
N VAL A 9 25.53 8.20 -21.24
CA VAL A 9 24.31 7.94 -20.45
C VAL A 9 23.90 6.50 -20.69
N THR A 10 24.57 5.59 -20.00
CA THR A 10 24.19 4.19 -19.93
C THR A 10 22.89 4.09 -19.11
N ASN A 11 21.77 3.83 -19.79
CA ASN A 11 20.47 3.56 -19.16
C ASN A 11 20.56 2.28 -18.32
N HIS A 12 20.85 2.44 -17.03
CA HIS A 12 20.95 1.32 -16.10
C HIS A 12 19.59 0.97 -15.52
N THR A 13 19.10 -0.23 -15.85
CA THR A 13 17.84 -0.74 -15.30
C THR A 13 18.09 -1.47 -13.98
N ILE A 14 17.29 -1.14 -12.95
CA ILE A 14 17.27 -1.79 -11.64
C ILE A 14 16.00 -2.61 -11.51
N THR A 15 16.13 -3.94 -11.44
CA THR A 15 14.99 -4.84 -11.19
C THR A 15 14.82 -5.10 -9.70
N LEU A 16 13.61 -4.87 -9.20
CA LEU A 16 13.18 -5.14 -7.82
C LEU A 16 12.06 -6.17 -7.82
N TYR A 17 12.04 -7.02 -6.78
CA TYR A 17 11.10 -8.14 -6.63
C TYR A 17 10.28 -7.96 -5.35
N PRO A 18 8.97 -8.26 -5.36
CA PRO A 18 8.17 -8.27 -4.13
C PRO A 18 8.80 -9.17 -3.07
N SER A 19 8.78 -8.71 -1.83
CA SER A 19 9.32 -9.40 -0.66
C SER A 19 8.39 -9.13 0.54
N ASN A 20 8.92 -8.82 1.72
CA ASN A 20 8.11 -8.42 2.87
C ASN A 20 7.50 -7.01 2.71
N TRP A 21 6.45 -6.75 3.50
CA TRP A 21 5.68 -5.50 3.45
C TRP A 21 6.54 -4.24 3.64
N LEU A 22 7.58 -4.28 4.48
CA LEU A 22 8.41 -3.11 4.77
C LEU A 22 9.24 -2.72 3.55
N TYR A 23 9.85 -3.72 2.91
CA TYR A 23 10.54 -3.52 1.64
C TYR A 23 9.59 -3.08 0.54
N ASN A 24 8.42 -3.72 0.44
CA ASN A 24 7.45 -3.39 -0.58
C ASN A 24 6.93 -1.95 -0.44
N ALA A 25 6.63 -1.51 0.79
CA ALA A 25 6.31 -0.12 1.09
C ALA A 25 7.45 0.82 0.69
N GLY A 26 8.70 0.40 0.90
CA GLY A 26 9.90 1.07 0.41
C GLY A 26 9.93 1.27 -1.10
N VAL A 27 9.64 0.21 -1.86
CA VAL A 27 9.57 0.27 -3.33
C VAL A 27 8.45 1.19 -3.79
N ILE A 28 7.24 1.07 -3.21
CA ILE A 28 6.12 1.96 -3.56
C ILE A 28 6.43 3.41 -3.20
N GLY A 29 7.10 3.65 -2.06
CA GLY A 29 7.58 4.97 -1.68
C GLY A 29 8.61 5.54 -2.66
N LEU A 30 9.52 4.70 -3.18
CA LEU A 30 10.47 5.10 -4.21
C LEU A 30 9.77 5.45 -5.54
N LEU A 31 8.84 4.60 -5.99
CA LEU A 31 8.05 4.89 -7.20
C LEU A 31 7.31 6.22 -7.06
N ARG A 32 6.77 6.56 -5.89
CA ARG A 32 6.16 7.87 -5.65
C ARG A 32 7.12 9.04 -5.84
N ILE A 33 8.37 8.91 -5.42
CA ILE A 33 9.39 9.97 -5.61
C ILE A 33 9.64 10.17 -7.11
N LEU A 34 9.75 9.07 -7.86
CA LEU A 34 10.00 9.11 -9.30
C LEU A 34 8.79 9.66 -10.07
N GLU A 35 7.56 9.30 -9.67
CA GLU A 35 6.31 9.84 -10.22
C GLU A 35 6.24 11.37 -10.04
N GLU A 36 6.57 11.88 -8.85
CA GLU A 36 6.62 13.32 -8.56
C GLU A 36 7.71 14.05 -9.36
N LEU A 37 8.79 13.35 -9.70
CA LEU A 37 9.86 13.82 -10.59
C LEU A 37 9.47 13.79 -12.08
N GLY A 38 8.26 13.32 -12.41
CA GLY A 38 7.73 13.26 -13.77
C GLY A 38 8.06 11.98 -14.54
N ASP A 39 8.62 10.95 -13.88
CA ASP A 39 8.83 9.65 -14.52
C ASP A 39 7.49 8.92 -14.72
N ARG A 40 7.31 8.25 -15.87
CA ARG A 40 6.13 7.42 -16.16
C ARG A 40 6.26 6.07 -15.45
N VAL A 41 6.07 6.07 -14.14
CA VAL A 41 6.33 4.90 -13.28
C VAL A 41 5.50 3.67 -13.63
N GLU A 42 4.36 3.83 -14.29
CA GLU A 42 3.57 2.71 -14.82
C GLU A 42 4.36 1.87 -15.84
N GLU A 43 5.29 2.49 -16.59
CA GLU A 43 6.17 1.78 -17.53
C GLU A 43 7.26 0.95 -16.81
N PHE A 44 7.57 1.29 -15.55
CA PHE A 44 8.52 0.52 -14.73
C PHE A 44 7.90 -0.74 -14.15
N ILE A 45 6.57 -0.87 -14.16
CA ILE A 45 5.86 -1.96 -13.50
C ILE A 45 5.57 -3.06 -14.52
N ALA A 46 6.20 -4.21 -14.35
CA ALA A 46 6.02 -5.35 -15.24
C ALA A 46 4.81 -6.21 -14.83
N ASP A 47 4.23 -6.92 -15.80
CA ASP A 47 3.10 -7.83 -15.58
C ASP A 47 3.49 -9.10 -14.79
N ASP A 48 4.79 -9.42 -14.74
CA ASP A 48 5.35 -10.51 -13.90
C ASP A 48 5.38 -10.15 -12.40
N GLY A 49 4.92 -8.96 -12.04
CA GLY A 49 4.85 -8.43 -10.69
C GLY A 49 6.11 -7.77 -10.17
N THR A 50 7.18 -7.74 -10.96
CA THR A 50 8.42 -7.02 -10.67
C THR A 50 8.33 -5.54 -11.06
N THR A 51 9.32 -4.74 -10.64
CA THR A 51 9.50 -3.39 -11.19
C THR A 51 10.93 -3.19 -11.69
N LYS A 52 11.06 -2.55 -12.85
CA LYS A 52 12.29 -2.27 -13.59
C LYS A 52 12.46 -0.75 -13.66
N ILE A 53 13.22 -0.22 -12.71
CA ILE A 53 13.46 1.22 -12.60
C ILE A 53 14.57 1.60 -13.56
N SER A 54 14.27 2.51 -14.48
CA SER A 54 15.26 3.18 -15.34
C SER A 54 15.02 4.68 -15.21
N THR A 55 15.86 5.36 -14.44
CA THR A 55 15.69 6.79 -14.16
C THR A 55 16.97 7.55 -14.50
N THR A 56 16.81 8.73 -15.11
CA THR A 56 17.91 9.66 -15.42
C THR A 56 18.14 10.69 -14.31
N LYS A 57 17.31 10.64 -13.25
CA LYS A 57 17.33 11.59 -12.15
C LYS A 57 18.62 11.45 -11.33
N ASN A 58 19.21 12.58 -11.00
CA ASN A 58 20.43 12.62 -10.22
C ASN A 58 20.15 12.49 -8.71
N VAL A 59 21.23 12.38 -7.94
CA VAL A 59 21.18 12.14 -6.48
C VAL A 59 20.48 13.28 -5.74
N ASP A 60 20.70 14.52 -6.16
CA ASP A 60 20.14 15.71 -5.51
C ASP A 60 18.64 15.83 -5.81
N GLU A 61 18.21 15.63 -7.06
CA GLU A 61 16.79 15.63 -7.46
C GLU A 61 15.97 14.61 -6.66
N ILE A 62 16.50 13.38 -6.52
CA ILE A 62 15.86 12.30 -5.75
C ILE A 62 15.82 12.66 -4.26
N PHE A 63 16.90 13.20 -3.72
CA PHE A 63 16.96 13.60 -2.31
C PHE A 63 15.98 14.72 -1.99
N GLU A 64 15.94 15.77 -2.81
CA GLU A 64 15.07 16.93 -2.62
C GLU A 64 13.60 16.52 -2.64
N ASN A 65 13.19 15.65 -3.58
CA ASN A 65 11.82 15.14 -3.60
C ASN A 65 11.52 14.19 -2.44
N TRP A 66 12.48 13.34 -2.05
CA TRP A 66 12.34 12.51 -0.86
C TRP A 66 12.12 13.36 0.40
N ASP A 67 12.85 14.46 0.60
CA ASP A 67 12.64 15.37 1.73
C ASP A 67 11.34 16.17 1.61
N LYS A 68 11.01 16.67 0.41
CA LYS A 68 9.75 17.39 0.13
C LYS A 68 8.53 16.55 0.50
N LEU A 69 8.52 15.28 0.12
CA LEU A 69 7.42 14.35 0.39
C LEU A 69 7.41 13.83 1.84
N SER A 70 8.51 13.99 2.57
CA SER A 70 8.64 13.52 3.95
C SER A 70 7.90 14.43 4.94
N PRO A 71 7.35 13.88 6.04
CA PRO A 71 6.69 14.67 7.08
C PRO A 71 7.60 15.74 7.68
N LYS A 72 7.07 16.97 7.80
CA LYS A 72 7.75 18.10 8.43
C LYS A 72 6.97 18.59 9.65
N SER A 73 7.69 19.15 10.62
CA SER A 73 7.08 19.83 11.77
C SER A 73 6.42 21.15 11.35
N LYS A 74 5.65 21.77 12.25
CA LYS A 74 5.09 23.12 12.04
C LYS A 74 6.16 24.19 11.74
N LYS A 75 7.41 23.96 12.20
CA LYS A 75 8.56 24.83 11.95
C LYS A 75 9.36 24.43 10.70
N ASN A 76 8.78 23.59 9.83
CA ASN A 76 9.39 23.07 8.61
C ASN A 76 10.64 22.19 8.80
N ASN A 77 10.96 21.77 10.03
CA ASN A 77 12.04 20.81 10.29
C ASN A 77 11.61 19.38 9.91
N SER A 78 12.50 18.64 9.25
CA SER A 78 12.25 17.28 8.73
C SER A 78 12.08 16.23 9.84
N LEU A 79 10.88 15.70 10.06
CA LEU A 79 10.64 14.74 11.14
C LEU A 79 11.36 13.39 10.95
N VAL A 80 11.96 13.17 9.78
CA VAL A 80 12.52 11.88 9.40
C VAL A 80 14.04 11.80 9.49
N TYR A 81 14.80 12.90 9.47
CA TYR A 81 16.27 12.84 9.61
C TYR A 81 16.87 14.08 10.31
N GLY A 82 18.15 14.01 10.68
CA GLY A 82 18.94 15.16 11.13
C GLY A 82 19.20 15.25 12.63
N TRP A 83 18.45 14.50 13.45
CA TRP A 83 18.63 14.46 14.92
C TRP A 83 18.43 13.06 15.50
N LYS A 84 18.67 12.91 16.80
CA LYS A 84 18.67 11.62 17.51
C LYS A 84 17.31 10.94 17.49
N ASP A 85 16.25 11.71 17.73
CA ASP A 85 14.87 11.21 17.85
C ASP A 85 14.09 11.28 16.52
N ALA A 86 14.77 11.60 15.41
CA ALA A 86 14.16 11.56 14.09
C ALA A 86 13.83 10.11 13.70
N TYR A 87 12.89 9.94 12.77
CA TYR A 87 12.47 8.60 12.33
C TYR A 87 13.65 7.72 11.87
N TYR A 88 14.56 8.29 11.07
CA TYR A 88 15.85 7.71 10.72
C TYR A 88 16.94 8.28 11.65
N ALA A 89 17.02 7.70 12.85
CA ALA A 89 17.91 8.17 13.90
C ALA A 89 19.37 8.31 13.41
N ASN A 90 19.98 9.45 13.73
CA ASN A 90 21.37 9.78 13.40
C ASN A 90 21.71 9.79 11.89
N GLN A 91 20.71 9.83 11.00
CA GLN A 91 20.96 10.03 9.57
C GLN A 91 21.06 11.53 9.25
N LYS A 92 22.07 11.89 8.45
CA LYS A 92 22.26 13.24 7.91
C LYS A 92 22.09 13.20 6.39
N GLU A 93 21.78 14.33 5.78
CA GLU A 93 21.64 14.48 4.31
C GLU A 93 22.77 13.79 3.53
N LYS A 94 24.04 14.05 3.89
CA LYS A 94 25.21 13.43 3.25
C LYS A 94 25.18 11.89 3.29
N SER A 95 24.64 11.29 4.36
CA SER A 95 24.47 9.85 4.48
C SER A 95 23.40 9.32 3.53
N ILE A 96 22.28 10.06 3.41
CA ILE A 96 21.15 9.70 2.55
C ILE A 96 21.55 9.82 1.08
N LYS A 97 22.15 10.94 0.67
CA LYS A 97 22.70 11.14 -0.69
C LYS A 97 23.70 10.05 -1.08
N LYS A 98 24.53 9.58 -0.14
CA LYS A 98 25.42 8.44 -0.38
C LYS A 98 24.66 7.13 -0.65
N ARG A 99 23.55 6.87 0.05
CA ARG A 99 22.70 5.69 -0.19
C ARG A 99 21.99 5.77 -1.54
N ILE A 100 21.48 6.94 -1.91
CA ILE A 100 20.90 7.20 -3.25
C ILE A 100 21.96 6.94 -4.33
N SER A 101 23.17 7.49 -4.15
CA SER A 101 24.29 7.25 -5.08
C SER A 101 24.60 5.76 -5.22
N ALA A 102 24.58 5.01 -4.11
CA ALA A 102 24.84 3.58 -4.11
C ALA A 102 23.69 2.73 -4.68
N PHE A 103 22.47 3.25 -4.64
CA PHE A 103 21.31 2.66 -5.31
C PHE A 103 21.42 2.82 -6.83
N LEU A 104 21.76 4.02 -7.31
CA LEU A 104 21.91 4.33 -8.74
C LEU A 104 23.14 3.66 -9.36
N GLN A 105 24.25 3.56 -8.64
CA GLN A 105 25.48 2.97 -9.16
C GLN A 105 25.45 1.43 -9.09
N GLN A 106 25.39 0.76 -10.25
CA GLN A 106 25.87 -0.61 -10.39
C GLN A 106 27.40 -0.61 -10.33
N LYS A 107 28.02 -0.52 -9.16
CA LYS A 107 29.38 -1.05 -9.04
C LYS A 107 29.27 -2.56 -8.87
N GLU A 108 29.23 -3.25 -10.00
CA GLU A 108 29.69 -4.64 -10.06
C GLU A 108 31.06 -4.74 -9.38
N ASN A 109 31.27 -5.87 -8.74
CA ASN A 109 32.42 -6.21 -7.92
C ASN A 109 33.73 -6.33 -8.75
N GLY A 110 34.11 -5.33 -9.53
CA GLY A 110 35.38 -5.23 -10.26
C GLY A 110 36.49 -4.56 -9.45
N ARG A 111 36.21 -4.02 -8.25
CA ARG A 111 37.28 -3.59 -7.34
C ARG A 111 37.92 -4.82 -6.73
N LYS A 112 39.17 -5.12 -7.13
CA LYS A 112 40.07 -6.16 -6.58
C LYS A 112 39.68 -6.49 -5.14
N VAL A 113 38.97 -7.61 -4.96
CA VAL A 113 38.47 -8.05 -3.65
C VAL A 113 39.69 -8.32 -2.78
N LYS A 114 39.94 -7.46 -1.78
CA LYS A 114 40.99 -7.67 -0.79
C LYS A 114 40.71 -8.98 -0.03
N LYS A 115 41.75 -9.73 0.33
CA LYS A 115 41.70 -11.03 1.05
C LYS A 115 40.82 -11.07 2.32
N THR A 116 40.40 -9.93 2.87
CA THR A 116 39.62 -9.82 4.12
C THR A 116 38.11 -9.59 3.92
N ALA A 117 37.57 -9.71 2.71
CA ALA A 117 36.14 -9.56 2.47
C ALA A 117 35.35 -10.82 2.91
N SER A 118 34.25 -10.61 3.63
CA SER A 118 33.27 -11.66 3.96
C SER A 118 32.09 -11.62 2.99
N THR A 119 31.49 -12.77 2.72
CA THR A 119 30.29 -12.86 1.87
C THR A 119 29.05 -12.78 2.75
N PHE A 120 28.17 -11.83 2.46
CA PHE A 120 26.88 -11.68 3.15
C PHE A 120 25.73 -11.85 2.15
N SER A 121 24.59 -12.37 2.60
CA SER A 121 23.35 -12.42 1.81
C SER A 121 22.37 -11.38 2.36
N CYS A 122 21.81 -10.55 1.50
CA CYS A 122 20.86 -9.54 1.92
C CYS A 122 19.50 -10.17 2.29
N ILE A 123 18.94 -9.80 3.45
CA ILE A 123 17.65 -10.35 3.90
C ILE A 123 16.46 -10.00 2.99
N PHE A 124 16.54 -8.92 2.21
CA PHE A 124 15.44 -8.46 1.36
C PHE A 124 15.53 -8.97 -0.07
N CYS A 125 16.68 -8.79 -0.72
CA CYS A 125 16.86 -9.18 -2.12
C CYS A 125 17.62 -10.50 -2.31
N THR A 126 18.05 -11.15 -1.24
CA THR A 126 18.84 -12.41 -1.21
C THR A 126 20.21 -12.37 -1.91
N LYS A 127 20.52 -11.28 -2.62
CA LYS A 127 21.78 -11.09 -3.35
C LYS A 127 22.97 -11.22 -2.40
N ARG A 128 23.92 -12.07 -2.80
CA ARG A 128 25.19 -12.25 -2.09
C ARG A 128 26.17 -11.16 -2.50
N VAL A 129 26.78 -10.48 -1.52
CA VAL A 129 27.73 -9.39 -1.73
C VAL A 129 28.98 -9.65 -0.90
N LYS A 130 30.16 -9.43 -1.49
CA LYS A 130 31.44 -9.49 -0.78
C LYS A 130 31.82 -8.10 -0.30
N ILE A 131 31.85 -7.91 1.02
CA ILE A 131 32.21 -6.63 1.64
C ILE A 131 33.07 -6.87 2.88
N LYS A 132 33.76 -5.82 3.35
CA LYS A 132 34.45 -5.87 4.64
C LYS A 132 33.42 -5.87 5.78
N LYS A 133 33.70 -6.59 6.86
CA LYS A 133 32.83 -6.63 8.05
C LYS A 133 32.53 -5.23 8.62
N THR A 134 33.49 -4.31 8.57
CA THR A 134 33.34 -2.91 9.04
C THR A 134 32.39 -2.08 8.18
N ASP A 135 32.24 -2.43 6.90
CA ASP A 135 31.38 -1.73 5.94
C ASP A 135 29.99 -2.36 5.87
N ALA A 136 29.80 -3.53 6.50
CA ALA A 136 28.52 -4.22 6.55
C ALA A 136 27.50 -3.41 7.35
N ARG A 137 26.33 -3.25 6.75
CA ARG A 137 25.17 -2.62 7.38
C ARG A 137 24.16 -3.71 7.71
N PHE A 138 23.73 -3.70 8.96
CA PHE A 138 22.75 -4.62 9.49
C PHE A 138 21.50 -3.84 9.86
N LEU A 139 20.35 -4.50 9.73
CA LEU A 139 19.05 -3.93 10.03
C LEU A 139 19.02 -3.45 11.49
N ASN A 140 18.74 -2.16 11.69
CA ASN A 140 18.70 -1.51 13.01
C ASN A 140 17.87 -0.21 12.95
N GLN A 141 17.77 0.51 14.06
CA GLN A 141 17.01 1.77 14.18
C GLN A 141 17.36 2.87 13.15
N ALA A 142 18.54 2.82 12.50
CA ALA A 142 18.89 3.76 11.43
C ALA A 142 17.97 3.63 10.20
N PHE A 143 17.29 2.50 10.05
CA PHE A 143 16.31 2.25 8.98
C PHE A 143 14.86 2.51 9.43
N GLY A 144 14.65 2.92 10.68
CA GLY A 144 13.33 3.23 11.24
C GLY A 144 13.34 2.99 12.75
N ASN A 145 13.24 4.06 13.53
CA ASN A 145 13.30 4.00 14.99
C ASN A 145 12.10 3.29 15.64
N ILE A 146 10.96 3.23 14.94
CA ILE A 146 9.72 2.60 15.39
C ILE A 146 9.63 1.13 14.98
N LEU A 147 10.13 0.79 13.79
CA LEU A 147 9.92 -0.55 13.20
C LEU A 147 11.02 -1.54 13.55
N LEU A 148 12.16 -1.06 14.07
CA LEU A 148 13.35 -1.87 14.26
C LEU A 148 13.94 -1.66 15.64
N GLY A 149 14.20 -2.76 16.36
CA GLY A 149 14.87 -2.75 17.64
C GLY A 149 16.34 -2.36 17.51
N SER A 150 16.88 -1.71 18.54
CA SER A 150 18.33 -1.54 18.72
C SER A 150 18.88 -2.75 19.45
N GLU A 151 20.04 -3.27 19.00
CA GLU A 151 20.77 -4.33 19.70
C GLU A 151 21.02 -3.98 21.18
N LYS A 152 21.20 -2.70 21.50
CA LYS A 152 21.52 -2.24 22.86
C LYS A 152 20.29 -2.10 23.77
N SER A 153 19.11 -1.83 23.21
CA SER A 153 17.89 -1.57 23.99
C SER A 153 16.85 -2.68 23.91
N PHE A 154 16.93 -3.55 22.89
CA PHE A 154 16.00 -4.64 22.62
C PHE A 154 16.78 -5.92 22.23
N SER A 155 17.67 -6.33 23.14
CA SER A 155 18.57 -7.49 22.98
C SER A 155 17.86 -8.80 22.62
N ASN A 156 16.58 -8.95 23.02
CA ASN A 156 15.80 -10.18 22.88
C ASN A 156 15.15 -10.39 21.50
N MET A 157 15.27 -9.43 20.57
CA MET A 157 14.82 -9.64 19.17
C MET A 157 15.83 -10.45 18.32
N TYR A 158 17.07 -10.62 18.80
CA TYR A 158 18.13 -11.26 18.05
C TYR A 158 18.71 -12.44 18.83
N TRP A 159 18.80 -13.61 18.19
CA TRP A 159 19.49 -14.77 18.77
C TRP A 159 20.95 -14.41 19.04
N ASN A 160 21.40 -14.54 20.30
CA ASN A 160 22.70 -14.09 20.80
C ASN A 160 22.98 -12.58 20.71
N HIS A 161 21.94 -11.72 20.76
CA HIS A 161 22.09 -10.27 20.87
C HIS A 161 22.87 -9.60 19.72
N SER A 162 22.87 -10.21 18.53
CA SER A 162 23.54 -9.65 17.35
C SER A 162 22.58 -9.61 16.16
N ALA A 163 22.32 -8.42 15.62
CA ALA A 163 21.62 -8.23 14.36
C ALA A 163 22.52 -8.72 13.23
N LYS A 164 22.23 -9.93 12.73
CA LYS A 164 22.94 -10.53 11.59
C LYS A 164 22.24 -10.30 10.26
N ASP A 165 21.13 -9.57 10.27
CA ASP A 165 20.31 -9.30 9.09
C ASP A 165 20.97 -8.24 8.22
N PHE A 166 21.85 -8.70 7.33
CA PHE A 166 22.57 -7.84 6.42
C PHE A 166 21.63 -7.19 5.39
N VAL A 167 21.84 -5.89 5.16
CA VAL A 167 21.14 -5.12 4.14
C VAL A 167 22.15 -4.63 3.11
N CYS A 168 21.94 -4.96 1.83
CA CYS A 168 22.82 -4.49 0.76
C CYS A 168 22.56 -3.02 0.45
N SER A 169 23.57 -2.33 -0.11
CA SER A 169 23.50 -0.91 -0.44
C SER A 169 22.31 -0.48 -1.30
N ARG A 170 21.79 -1.37 -2.16
CA ARG A 170 20.58 -1.12 -2.95
C ARG A 170 19.32 -1.11 -2.08
N CYS A 171 19.16 -2.13 -1.24
CA CYS A 171 18.01 -2.23 -0.34
C CYS A 171 18.04 -1.15 0.75
N GLU A 172 19.22 -0.65 1.13
CA GLU A 172 19.34 0.41 2.12
C GLU A 172 18.50 1.65 1.78
N TYR A 173 18.60 2.16 0.55
CA TYR A 173 17.83 3.34 0.15
C TYR A 173 16.35 3.01 -0.04
N VAL A 174 16.03 1.87 -0.67
CA VAL A 174 14.64 1.42 -0.84
C VAL A 174 13.91 1.36 0.50
N LEU A 175 14.55 0.79 1.54
CA LEU A 175 13.96 0.76 2.87
C LEU A 175 13.75 2.16 3.44
N MET A 176 14.63 3.13 3.19
CA MET A 176 14.42 4.52 3.65
C MET A 176 13.26 5.25 2.95
N CYS A 177 12.63 4.64 1.96
CA CYS A 177 11.46 5.19 1.28
C CYS A 177 10.12 4.70 1.85
N HIS A 178 10.12 3.75 2.79
CA HIS A 178 8.88 3.06 3.19
C HIS A 178 7.83 3.99 3.81
N HIS A 179 8.23 5.03 4.55
CA HIS A 179 7.32 6.00 5.14
C HIS A 179 6.54 6.79 4.08
N LEU A 180 7.07 6.91 2.86
CA LEU A 180 6.37 7.55 1.73
C LEU A 180 5.36 6.62 1.05
N GLY A 181 5.51 5.30 1.23
CA GLY A 181 4.57 4.29 0.78
C GLY A 181 3.32 4.21 1.65
N LEU A 182 3.42 4.62 2.92
CA LEU A 182 2.31 4.64 3.86
C LEU A 182 1.31 5.78 3.56
N THR A 183 0.03 5.50 3.79
CA THR A 183 -1.07 6.47 3.70
C THR A 183 -1.56 6.80 5.11
N ARG A 184 -1.48 8.07 5.49
CA ARG A 184 -1.95 8.54 6.80
C ARG A 184 -3.46 8.74 6.81
N LEU A 185 -4.13 8.17 7.81
CA LEU A 185 -5.57 8.30 8.04
C LEU A 185 -5.86 9.42 9.06
N GLN A 186 -7.14 9.80 9.16
CA GLN A 186 -7.60 10.87 10.06
C GLN A 186 -7.40 10.56 11.55
N ASP A 187 -7.52 9.29 11.93
CA ASP A 187 -7.29 8.81 13.30
C ASP A 187 -5.80 8.83 13.72
N GLY A 188 -4.92 9.24 12.80
CA GLY A 188 -3.48 9.31 12.99
C GLY A 188 -2.76 7.99 12.72
N SER A 189 -3.48 6.92 12.35
CA SER A 189 -2.85 5.68 11.89
C SER A 189 -2.32 5.83 10.46
N GLU A 190 -1.36 4.99 10.10
CA GLU A 190 -0.77 4.91 8.77
C GLU A 190 -1.03 3.52 8.21
N ILE A 191 -1.48 3.41 6.97
CA ILE A 191 -1.79 2.12 6.33
C ILE A 191 -0.97 1.89 5.07
N PHE A 192 -0.73 0.63 4.75
CA PHE A 192 -0.17 0.18 3.48
C PHE A 192 -0.86 -1.10 3.06
N ILE A 193 -1.29 -1.17 1.80
CA ILE A 193 -1.88 -2.38 1.24
C ILE A 193 -0.75 -3.19 0.59
N ASN A 194 -0.32 -4.27 1.26
CA ASN A 194 0.66 -5.19 0.74
C ASN A 194 -0.03 -6.27 -0.12
N ALA A 195 0.63 -6.65 -1.21
CA ALA A 195 0.09 -7.57 -2.21
C ALA A 195 1.24 -8.29 -2.94
N PRO A 196 0.98 -9.38 -3.67
CA PRO A 196 2.03 -10.18 -4.29
C PRO A 196 2.71 -9.56 -5.52
N SER A 197 2.21 -8.43 -6.05
CA SER A 197 2.80 -7.75 -7.21
C SER A 197 2.90 -6.24 -7.02
N PHE A 198 3.97 -5.63 -7.54
CA PHE A 198 4.11 -4.17 -7.49
C PHE A 198 3.01 -3.44 -8.26
N LYS A 199 2.49 -4.04 -9.34
CA LYS A 199 1.33 -3.51 -10.08
C LYS A 199 0.11 -3.38 -9.19
N LEU A 200 -0.21 -4.44 -8.44
CA LEU A 200 -1.35 -4.42 -7.55
C LEU A 200 -1.12 -3.44 -6.40
N MET A 201 0.03 -3.52 -5.74
CA MET A 201 0.36 -2.62 -4.63
C MET A 201 0.36 -1.14 -5.05
N PHE A 202 0.91 -0.80 -6.21
CA PHE A 202 0.94 0.58 -6.70
C PHE A 202 -0.47 1.12 -6.91
N ASN A 203 -1.34 0.36 -7.58
CA ASN A 203 -2.72 0.77 -7.84
C ASN A 203 -3.55 0.87 -6.56
N LEU A 204 -3.50 -0.14 -5.68
CA LEU A 204 -4.26 -0.16 -4.43
C LEU A 204 -3.84 1.00 -3.51
N ASN A 205 -2.54 1.23 -3.33
CA ASN A 205 -2.05 2.31 -2.46
C ASN A 205 -2.24 3.70 -3.09
N ARG A 206 -2.17 3.84 -4.42
CA ARG A 206 -2.50 5.09 -5.11
C ARG A 206 -3.98 5.46 -4.92
N PHE A 207 -4.87 4.49 -5.07
CA PHE A 207 -6.29 4.67 -4.81
C PHE A 207 -6.57 5.01 -3.34
N ALA A 208 -6.03 4.21 -2.41
CA ALA A 208 -6.21 4.46 -0.97
C ALA A 208 -5.73 5.87 -0.58
N ARG A 209 -4.60 6.32 -1.13
CA ARG A 209 -4.13 7.70 -0.91
C ARG A 209 -5.07 8.75 -1.49
N GLY A 210 -5.60 8.53 -2.69
CA GLY A 210 -6.53 9.45 -3.34
C GLY A 210 -7.85 9.64 -2.60
N ILE A 211 -8.38 8.56 -2.00
CA ILE A 211 -9.66 8.58 -1.29
C ILE A 211 -9.51 8.94 0.20
N PHE A 212 -8.49 8.40 0.86
CA PHE A 212 -8.35 8.48 2.33
C PHE A 212 -7.22 9.41 2.79
N GLY A 213 -6.29 9.79 1.90
CA GLY A 213 -5.21 10.74 2.22
C GLY A 213 -5.63 12.20 2.22
N VAL A 214 -6.84 12.52 1.69
CA VAL A 214 -7.42 13.86 1.71
C VAL A 214 -8.49 13.92 2.80
N SER A 215 -8.41 14.94 3.66
CA SER A 215 -9.18 15.13 4.91
C SER A 215 -10.71 15.31 4.76
N SER A 216 -11.35 14.76 3.73
CA SER A 216 -12.68 15.21 3.27
C SER A 216 -13.89 14.40 3.76
N LEU A 217 -13.75 13.29 4.50
CA LEU A 217 -14.92 12.49 4.90
C LEU A 217 -14.96 12.27 6.42
N LYS A 218 -16.03 12.78 7.04
CA LYS A 218 -16.25 12.99 8.48
C LYS A 218 -16.43 11.72 9.32
N GLU A 219 -16.23 10.54 8.76
CA GLU A 219 -16.44 9.27 9.47
C GLU A 219 -15.13 8.51 9.49
N GLY A 220 -14.67 8.11 10.68
CA GLY A 220 -13.54 7.22 10.85
C GLY A 220 -13.90 5.88 10.22
N ARG A 221 -13.41 5.65 9.00
CA ARG A 221 -13.66 4.42 8.24
C ARG A 221 -12.87 3.27 8.81
N ASP A 222 -13.48 2.08 8.79
CA ASP A 222 -12.78 0.87 9.21
C ASP A 222 -11.71 0.50 8.17
N LYS A 223 -10.56 -0.01 8.64
CA LYS A 223 -9.46 -0.49 7.79
C LYS A 223 -9.97 -1.54 6.80
N ARG A 224 -10.94 -2.34 7.23
CA ARG A 224 -11.63 -3.33 6.40
C ARG A 224 -12.36 -2.73 5.21
N GLU A 225 -13.09 -1.64 5.42
CA GLU A 225 -13.80 -0.93 4.36
C GLU A 225 -12.80 -0.34 3.35
N ILE A 226 -11.68 0.21 3.84
CA ILE A 226 -10.60 0.74 2.99
C ILE A 226 -10.04 -0.35 2.07
N LEU A 227 -9.78 -1.55 2.61
CA LEU A 227 -9.31 -2.68 1.82
C LEU A 227 -10.34 -3.08 0.76
N ALA A 228 -11.59 -3.24 1.19
CA ALA A 228 -12.68 -3.65 0.33
C ALA A 228 -12.90 -2.68 -0.84
N MET A 229 -12.94 -1.39 -0.57
CA MET A 229 -13.07 -0.36 -1.60
C MET A 229 -11.91 -0.38 -2.58
N SER A 230 -10.68 -0.53 -2.07
CA SER A 230 -9.49 -0.60 -2.94
C SER A 230 -9.53 -1.80 -3.87
N VAL A 231 -10.00 -2.95 -3.39
CA VAL A 231 -10.16 -4.18 -4.20
C VAL A 231 -11.27 -4.02 -5.23
N ILE A 232 -12.45 -3.50 -4.84
CA ILE A 232 -13.57 -3.23 -5.75
C ILE A 232 -13.11 -2.31 -6.88
N GLU A 233 -12.45 -1.19 -6.55
CA GLU A 233 -11.96 -0.23 -7.53
C GLU A 233 -10.97 -0.87 -8.50
N TYR A 234 -10.03 -1.67 -7.98
CA TYR A 234 -9.07 -2.36 -8.81
C TYR A 234 -9.76 -3.32 -9.80
N ALA A 235 -10.73 -4.10 -9.31
CA ALA A 235 -11.50 -5.05 -10.12
C ALA A 235 -12.36 -4.35 -11.19
N THR A 236 -12.94 -3.18 -10.90
CA THR A 236 -13.78 -2.44 -11.85
C THR A 236 -12.94 -1.68 -12.89
N LYS A 237 -11.82 -1.05 -12.49
CA LYS A 237 -11.02 -0.20 -13.39
C LYS A 237 -9.99 -0.94 -14.23
N ILE A 238 -9.36 -1.98 -13.69
CA ILE A 238 -8.23 -2.63 -14.37
C ILE A 238 -8.69 -3.82 -15.24
N GLN A 239 -10.00 -4.14 -15.24
CA GLN A 239 -10.59 -5.26 -16.00
C GLN A 239 -9.87 -6.60 -15.77
N THR A 240 -9.23 -6.77 -14.63
CA THR A 240 -8.43 -7.95 -14.32
C THR A 240 -9.22 -8.93 -13.46
N THR A 241 -9.20 -10.21 -13.86
CA THR A 241 -9.52 -11.29 -12.94
C THR A 241 -8.33 -11.42 -11.99
N LEU A 242 -8.46 -10.96 -10.75
CA LEU A 242 -7.47 -11.32 -9.74
C LEU A 242 -7.57 -12.83 -9.54
N GLY A 243 -6.50 -13.55 -9.85
CA GLY A 243 -6.41 -14.97 -9.56
C GLY A 243 -6.65 -15.21 -8.07
N ILE A 244 -7.23 -16.36 -7.74
CA ILE A 244 -7.52 -16.82 -6.37
C ILE A 244 -6.33 -16.57 -5.41
N TRP A 245 -5.12 -16.95 -5.84
CA TRP A 245 -3.87 -16.76 -5.10
C TRP A 245 -3.47 -15.30 -4.88
N THR A 246 -3.81 -14.42 -5.81
CA THR A 246 -3.51 -12.99 -5.70
C THR A 246 -4.40 -12.34 -4.65
N GLY A 247 -5.68 -12.72 -4.61
CA GLY A 247 -6.65 -12.22 -3.64
C GLY A 247 -6.35 -12.66 -2.20
N MET A 248 -5.90 -13.91 -2.01
CA MET A 248 -5.55 -14.45 -0.68
C MET A 248 -4.37 -13.76 -0.01
N ASN A 249 -3.52 -13.06 -0.77
CA ASN A 249 -2.29 -12.44 -0.28
C ASN A 249 -2.35 -10.91 -0.27
N ILE A 250 -3.56 -10.33 -0.24
CA ILE A 250 -3.74 -8.89 -0.03
C ILE A 250 -3.97 -8.65 1.46
N GLU A 251 -3.11 -7.83 2.06
CA GLU A 251 -3.17 -7.47 3.48
C GLU A 251 -3.05 -5.94 3.64
N ILE A 252 -3.76 -5.39 4.61
CA ILE A 252 -3.47 -4.07 5.14
C ILE A 252 -2.51 -4.21 6.30
N VAL A 253 -1.38 -3.52 6.18
CA VAL A 253 -0.50 -3.22 7.30
C VAL A 253 -0.93 -1.88 7.87
N SER A 254 -1.23 -1.84 9.16
CA SER A 254 -1.60 -0.62 9.86
C SER A 254 -0.61 -0.33 10.99
N LYS A 255 -0.11 0.90 11.00
CA LYS A 255 0.81 1.42 12.00
C LYS A 255 0.10 2.49 12.82
N ARG A 256 0.08 2.33 14.15
CA ARG A 256 -0.41 3.34 15.09
C ARG A 256 0.58 3.48 16.23
N GLY A 257 1.35 4.57 16.21
CA GLY A 257 2.47 4.74 17.13
C GLY A 257 3.53 3.65 16.90
N ASP A 258 3.79 2.85 17.92
CA ASP A 258 4.72 1.71 17.94
C ASP A 258 4.06 0.36 17.60
N LYS A 259 2.74 0.33 17.42
CA LYS A 259 2.00 -0.90 17.11
C LYS A 259 1.84 -1.09 15.61
N ILE A 260 2.11 -2.31 15.16
CA ILE A 260 1.86 -2.79 13.80
C ILE A 260 0.79 -3.89 13.85
N GLU A 261 -0.27 -3.71 13.10
CA GLU A 261 -1.38 -4.64 12.97
C GLU A 261 -1.49 -5.08 11.50
N PHE A 262 -1.79 -6.35 11.30
CA PHE A 262 -2.06 -6.91 9.98
C PHE A 262 -3.54 -7.25 9.89
N PHE A 263 -4.17 -6.82 8.80
CA PHE A 263 -5.57 -7.09 8.52
C PHE A 263 -5.70 -7.72 7.14
N ASN A 264 -6.41 -8.84 7.06
CA ASN A 264 -6.79 -9.49 5.82
C ASN A 264 -8.30 -9.67 5.75
N LEU A 265 -8.83 -9.78 4.54
CA LEU A 265 -10.22 -10.17 4.33
C LEU A 265 -10.32 -11.69 4.22
N PRO A 266 -11.41 -12.31 4.71
CA PRO A 266 -11.71 -13.71 4.41
C PRO A 266 -11.70 -13.96 2.91
N TYR A 267 -11.22 -15.13 2.51
CA TYR A 267 -11.05 -15.48 1.10
C TYR A 267 -12.37 -15.40 0.33
N GLU A 268 -13.45 -15.87 0.95
CA GLU A 268 -14.80 -15.88 0.41
C GLU A 268 -15.24 -14.45 0.06
N VAL A 269 -14.94 -13.49 0.96
CA VAL A 269 -15.24 -12.07 0.74
C VAL A 269 -14.42 -11.51 -0.41
N ILE A 270 -13.11 -11.79 -0.47
CA ILE A 270 -12.27 -11.35 -1.60
C ILE A 270 -12.82 -11.87 -2.94
N GLN A 271 -13.23 -13.14 -3.00
CA GLN A 271 -13.81 -13.71 -4.22
C GLN A 271 -15.05 -12.97 -4.70
N LEU A 272 -15.89 -12.51 -3.77
CA LEU A 272 -17.05 -11.69 -4.10
C LEU A 272 -16.63 -10.29 -4.58
N LEU A 273 -15.67 -9.64 -3.88
CA LEU A 273 -15.24 -8.28 -4.21
C LEU A 273 -14.47 -8.16 -5.54
N VAL A 274 -13.84 -9.26 -5.98
CA VAL A 274 -13.13 -9.34 -7.26
C VAL A 274 -14.09 -9.68 -8.42
N ASP A 275 -15.24 -10.30 -8.13
CA ASP A 275 -16.22 -10.60 -9.16
C ASP A 275 -16.74 -9.31 -9.80
N ARG A 276 -16.56 -9.17 -11.11
CA ARG A 276 -16.85 -7.92 -11.83
C ARG A 276 -18.30 -7.47 -11.66
N ARG A 277 -19.24 -8.41 -11.65
CA ARG A 277 -20.67 -8.08 -11.54
C ARG A 277 -20.97 -7.58 -10.14
N ILE A 278 -20.48 -8.30 -9.12
CA ILE A 278 -20.65 -7.93 -7.71
C ILE A 278 -19.96 -6.59 -7.41
N ALA A 279 -18.70 -6.43 -7.83
CA ALA A 279 -17.92 -5.20 -7.66
C ALA A 279 -18.60 -3.99 -8.33
N SER A 280 -19.14 -4.17 -9.54
CA SER A 280 -19.89 -3.11 -10.23
C SER A 280 -21.18 -2.75 -9.49
N LEU A 281 -21.95 -3.73 -9.01
CA LEU A 281 -23.17 -3.48 -8.24
C LEU A 281 -22.86 -2.76 -6.93
N LEU A 282 -21.84 -3.19 -6.18
CA LEU A 282 -21.39 -2.52 -4.96
C LEU A 282 -20.93 -1.09 -5.22
N SER A 283 -20.19 -0.87 -6.33
CA SER A 283 -19.75 0.47 -6.75
C SER A 283 -20.93 1.38 -7.12
N GLN A 284 -21.92 0.86 -7.84
CA GLN A 284 -23.15 1.59 -8.21
C GLN A 284 -24.00 1.94 -7.00
N ILE A 285 -24.13 1.02 -6.04
CA ILE A 285 -24.88 1.24 -4.80
C ILE A 285 -24.19 2.33 -3.95
N GLY A 286 -22.88 2.20 -3.73
CA GLY A 286 -22.07 3.22 -3.04
C GLY A 286 -22.33 3.40 -1.54
N GLU A 287 -23.23 2.62 -0.94
CA GLU A 287 -23.59 2.71 0.49
C GLU A 287 -22.74 1.76 1.35
N PHE A 288 -22.05 2.33 2.34
CA PHE A 288 -21.22 1.57 3.27
C PHE A 288 -21.99 0.55 4.10
N SER A 289 -23.23 0.88 4.48
CA SER A 289 -24.09 -0.03 5.22
C SER A 289 -24.31 -1.34 4.45
N ILE A 290 -24.45 -1.26 3.13
CA ILE A 290 -24.66 -2.40 2.23
C ILE A 290 -23.34 -3.15 2.00
N LEU A 291 -22.25 -2.41 1.77
CA LEU A 291 -20.91 -3.01 1.68
C LEU A 291 -20.58 -3.82 2.95
N ASN A 292 -20.87 -3.28 4.13
CA ASN A 292 -20.62 -3.94 5.41
C ASN A 292 -21.42 -5.22 5.60
N LEU A 293 -22.63 -5.33 5.06
CA LEU A 293 -23.38 -6.58 5.07
C LEU A 293 -22.67 -7.65 4.22
N VAL A 294 -22.15 -7.28 3.05
CA VAL A 294 -21.37 -8.21 2.20
C VAL A 294 -20.06 -8.61 2.87
N LEU A 295 -19.35 -7.64 3.46
CA LEU A 295 -18.12 -7.92 4.19
C LEU A 295 -18.41 -8.89 5.36
N ASN A 296 -19.44 -8.64 6.15
CA ASN A 296 -19.83 -9.51 7.27
C ASN A 296 -20.44 -10.84 6.83
N GLN A 297 -20.61 -11.08 5.53
CA GLN A 297 -21.31 -12.26 4.99
C GLN A 297 -22.75 -12.40 5.52
N ASP A 298 -23.37 -11.28 5.90
CA ASP A 298 -24.74 -11.23 6.42
C ASP A 298 -25.73 -11.04 5.25
N PHE A 299 -25.81 -12.08 4.40
CA PHE A 299 -26.62 -12.04 3.19
C PHE A 299 -28.13 -12.14 3.50
N THR A 300 -28.50 -12.74 4.63
CA THR A 300 -29.88 -12.72 5.14
C THR A 300 -30.33 -11.29 5.39
N ARG A 301 -29.52 -10.52 6.12
CA ARG A 301 -29.85 -9.12 6.39
C ARG A 301 -29.80 -8.25 5.14
N LEU A 302 -28.94 -8.56 4.18
CA LEU A 302 -28.90 -7.90 2.87
C LEU A 302 -30.24 -8.05 2.14
N MET A 303 -30.80 -9.27 2.11
CA MET A 303 -32.08 -9.55 1.48
C MET A 303 -33.25 -8.87 2.21
N GLU A 304 -33.27 -8.93 3.55
CA GLU A 304 -34.26 -8.22 4.37
C GLU A 304 -34.24 -6.70 4.12
N LEU A 305 -33.03 -6.13 4.05
CA LEU A 305 -32.85 -4.71 3.75
C LEU A 305 -33.42 -4.37 2.37
N GLY A 306 -33.13 -5.18 1.35
CA GLY A 306 -33.71 -5.02 0.01
C GLY A 306 -35.24 -4.99 0.04
N TYR A 307 -35.87 -5.93 0.75
CA TYR A 307 -37.32 -6.00 0.90
C TYR A 307 -37.91 -4.76 1.60
N LEU A 308 -37.31 -4.34 2.73
CA LEU A 308 -37.77 -3.19 3.49
C LEU A 308 -37.63 -1.89 2.69
N LEU A 309 -36.51 -1.72 1.99
CA LEU A 309 -36.28 -0.58 1.11
C LEU A 309 -37.26 -0.55 -0.06
N LEU A 310 -37.58 -1.70 -0.68
CA LEU A 310 -38.59 -1.79 -1.73
C LEU A 310 -39.97 -1.38 -1.19
N ARG A 311 -40.38 -1.95 -0.04
CA ARG A 311 -41.66 -1.66 0.59
C ARG A 311 -41.84 -0.17 0.92
N ILE A 312 -40.78 0.49 1.41
CA ILE A 312 -40.79 1.93 1.68
C ILE A 312 -40.77 2.72 0.35
N GLY A 313 -40.00 2.26 -0.63
CA GLY A 313 -39.87 2.87 -1.95
C GLY A 313 -41.19 2.96 -2.71
N LEU A 314 -42.05 1.95 -2.59
CA LEU A 314 -43.38 1.90 -3.22
C LEU A 314 -44.40 2.86 -2.59
N LYS A 315 -44.16 3.37 -1.37
CA LYS A 315 -45.03 4.38 -0.76
C LYS A 315 -44.77 5.76 -1.36
N PRO A 316 -45.83 6.53 -1.69
CA PRO A 316 -45.72 7.95 -1.98
C PRO A 316 -44.96 8.71 -0.87
N GLU A 317 -44.12 9.69 -1.22
CA GLU A 317 -43.26 10.38 -0.23
C GLU A 317 -44.03 11.05 0.91
N ASN A 318 -45.24 11.55 0.62
CA ASN A 318 -46.18 12.15 1.58
C ASN A 318 -46.74 11.13 2.59
N GLU A 319 -46.78 9.84 2.24
CA GLU A 319 -47.27 8.75 3.09
C GLU A 319 -46.16 8.09 3.92
N ARG A 320 -44.88 8.41 3.65
CA ARG A 320 -43.75 7.87 4.41
C ARG A 320 -43.72 8.48 5.81
N GLY A 321 -43.99 7.64 6.81
CA GLY A 321 -43.96 8.03 8.22
C GLY A 321 -42.55 8.36 8.73
N LYS A 322 -42.47 8.92 9.94
CA LYS A 322 -41.20 9.27 10.60
C LYS A 322 -40.27 8.05 10.76
N SER A 323 -40.84 6.87 11.03
CA SER A 323 -40.09 5.62 11.15
C SER A 323 -39.46 5.19 9.81
N ASP A 324 -40.21 5.25 8.71
CA ASP A 324 -39.69 4.91 7.37
C ASP A 324 -38.52 5.82 6.98
N ARG A 325 -38.65 7.13 7.24
CA ARG A 325 -37.58 8.11 6.95
C ARG A 325 -36.34 7.87 7.81
N ALA A 326 -36.53 7.55 9.10
CA ALA A 326 -35.42 7.24 10.00
C ALA A 326 -34.70 5.94 9.57
N PHE A 327 -35.45 4.91 9.18
CA PHE A 327 -34.89 3.67 8.67
C PHE A 327 -34.04 3.91 7.41
N VAL A 328 -34.58 4.61 6.42
CA VAL A 328 -33.85 4.95 5.19
C VAL A 328 -32.59 5.76 5.51
N ALA A 329 -32.66 6.75 6.40
CA ALA A 329 -31.50 7.56 6.78
C ALA A 329 -30.42 6.79 7.54
N ASN A 330 -30.77 5.67 8.18
CA ASN A 330 -29.80 4.80 8.86
C ASN A 330 -28.93 4.05 7.84
N TYR A 331 -29.52 3.55 6.76
CA TYR A 331 -28.83 2.70 5.78
C TYR A 331 -28.36 3.47 4.53
N LEU A 332 -29.14 4.44 4.04
CA LEU A 332 -28.84 5.20 2.83
C LEU A 332 -28.36 6.61 3.19
N LYS A 333 -27.05 6.80 3.24
CA LYS A 333 -26.42 8.09 3.56
C LYS A 333 -26.34 9.00 2.33
N ILE A 334 -26.31 8.43 1.13
CA ILE A 334 -26.28 9.20 -0.11
C ILE A 334 -27.68 9.76 -0.36
N LYS A 335 -27.77 11.09 -0.50
CA LYS A 335 -29.05 11.80 -0.70
C LYS A 335 -29.81 11.34 -1.95
N TRP A 336 -29.10 10.93 -2.99
CA TRP A 336 -29.72 10.40 -4.20
C TRP A 336 -30.35 9.02 -3.94
N ASN A 337 -29.62 8.13 -3.28
CA ASN A 337 -30.10 6.79 -2.90
C ASN A 337 -31.32 6.85 -1.97
N SER A 338 -31.31 7.75 -0.99
CA SER A 338 -32.43 7.90 -0.06
C SER A 338 -33.72 8.38 -0.73
N LYS A 339 -33.62 9.09 -1.86
CA LYS A 339 -34.78 9.46 -2.71
C LYS A 339 -35.19 8.32 -3.64
N HIS A 340 -34.23 7.60 -4.21
CA HIS A 340 -34.46 6.51 -5.17
C HIS A 340 -34.40 5.13 -4.51
N THR A 341 -35.10 4.99 -3.39
CA THR A 341 -35.06 3.79 -2.54
C THR A 341 -35.41 2.50 -3.29
N GLN A 342 -36.37 2.58 -4.22
CA GLN A 342 -36.77 1.44 -5.07
C GLN A 342 -35.63 0.97 -5.98
N HIS A 343 -34.88 1.91 -6.56
CA HIS A 343 -33.75 1.58 -7.42
C HIS A 343 -32.62 0.91 -6.62
N VAL A 344 -32.31 1.42 -5.43
CA VAL A 344 -31.33 0.80 -4.54
C VAL A 344 -31.77 -0.60 -4.13
N ALA A 345 -33.06 -0.80 -3.82
CA ALA A 345 -33.59 -2.12 -3.51
C ALA A 345 -33.42 -3.11 -4.68
N GLN A 346 -33.68 -2.67 -5.92
CA GLN A 346 -33.44 -3.48 -7.11
C GLN A 346 -31.97 -3.89 -7.22
N LEU A 347 -31.03 -2.94 -7.08
CA LEU A 347 -29.60 -3.24 -7.11
C LEU A 347 -29.18 -4.21 -6.00
N ILE A 348 -29.79 -4.13 -4.81
CA ILE A 348 -29.56 -5.08 -3.72
C ILE A 348 -30.01 -6.48 -4.10
N PHE A 349 -31.18 -6.63 -4.74
CA PHE A 349 -31.64 -7.95 -5.20
C PHE A 349 -30.75 -8.52 -6.29
N GLU A 350 -30.31 -7.70 -7.24
CA GLU A 350 -29.35 -8.11 -8.27
C GLU A 350 -28.00 -8.54 -7.65
N LEU A 351 -27.55 -7.81 -6.63
CA LEU A 351 -26.34 -8.11 -5.86
C LEU A 351 -26.47 -9.46 -5.14
N TYR A 352 -27.58 -9.66 -4.41
CA TYR A 352 -27.85 -10.91 -3.70
C TYR A 352 -27.90 -12.11 -4.66
N ALA A 353 -28.58 -11.97 -5.80
CA ALA A 353 -28.64 -13.02 -6.81
C ALA A 353 -27.26 -13.36 -7.39
N ALA A 354 -26.42 -12.35 -7.65
CA ALA A 354 -25.06 -12.56 -8.14
C ALA A 354 -24.17 -13.27 -7.10
N ILE A 355 -24.30 -12.91 -5.82
CA ILE A 355 -23.60 -13.57 -4.71
C ILE A 355 -24.02 -15.03 -4.61
N GLU A 356 -25.32 -15.33 -4.61
CA GLU A 356 -25.85 -16.70 -4.56
C GLU A 356 -25.35 -17.57 -5.72
N GLU A 357 -25.34 -17.02 -6.94
CA GLU A 357 -24.84 -17.71 -8.13
C GLU A 357 -23.35 -18.06 -7.97
N LYS A 358 -22.55 -17.12 -7.45
CA LYS A 358 -21.11 -17.32 -7.25
C LYS A 358 -20.82 -18.33 -6.15
N THR A 359 -21.52 -18.25 -5.03
CA THR A 359 -21.37 -19.16 -3.89
C THR A 359 -21.75 -20.59 -4.29
N LYS A 360 -22.83 -20.78 -5.06
CA LYS A 360 -23.22 -22.10 -5.58
C LYS A 360 -22.16 -22.67 -6.52
N LYS A 361 -21.62 -21.88 -7.45
CA LYS A 361 -20.56 -22.35 -8.36
C LYS A 361 -19.29 -22.80 -7.64
N ASN A 362 -18.93 -22.17 -6.52
CA ASN A 362 -17.77 -22.54 -5.71
C ASN A 362 -17.99 -23.82 -4.87
N ILE A 363 -19.22 -24.29 -4.66
CA ILE A 363 -19.52 -25.54 -3.96
C ILE A 363 -19.37 -26.76 -4.89
N TYR A 364 -19.47 -26.55 -6.21
CA TYR A 364 -19.38 -27.62 -7.23
C TYR A 364 -18.02 -27.69 -7.95
N LEU A 365 -17.01 -27.00 -7.42
CA LEU A 365 -15.59 -27.08 -7.81
C LEU A 365 -14.81 -27.61 -6.62
#